data_AF-A0A836RMT0-F1
#
_entry.id   AF-A0A836RMT0-F1
#
_cell.length_a   1.000
_cell.length_b   1.000
_cell.length_c   1.000
_cell.angle_alpha   90.00
_cell.angle_beta   90.00
_cell.angle_gamma   90.00
#
_symmetry.space_group_name_H-M   'P 1'
#
loop_
_entity.id
_entity.type
_entity.pdbx_description
1 polymer ?
#
loop_
_entity_poly.entity_id
_entity_poly.type
_entity_poly.pdbx_seq_one_letter_code
_entity_poly.pdbx_strand_id
1 'polypeptide(L)'
;MKSVKLVLPKASKGWHFARLFTVEMNDFDVERLLPSLFYLVVTRARKRGPKQNDPTDFEKYLSALVSHERVIGFDDAAGRRLMDRWLRAAAIQTSHKGRRREEEQIDYLLPLTLLCYKTGFPTEIRRQRNVHVFLYVLLRDELGSGDALQGANRLFQLFRKVFGAHLREPFPPTYDSGYDGSSGIDIHSLLSLCYLDGFQASTPGKPENFGPAINLLRQMQTIHGFDDVGKLKRS
;
A
#
# COMPACT_ATOMS: atom_id res chain seq x y z
N MET A 1 0.25 -18.90 43.97
CA MET A 1 1.02 -17.67 43.64
C MET A 1 0.09 -16.66 42.98
N LYS A 2 -0.07 -15.45 43.53
CA LYS A 2 -0.89 -14.39 42.92
C LYS A 2 -0.13 -13.77 41.73
N SER A 3 -0.73 -13.76 40.54
CA SER A 3 -0.16 -13.10 39.36
C SER A 3 -0.14 -11.58 39.58
N VAL A 4 1.04 -10.97 39.58
CA VAL A 4 1.17 -9.50 39.62
C VAL A 4 0.76 -8.95 38.26
N LYS A 5 -0.33 -8.19 38.22
CA LYS A 5 -0.83 -7.55 37.02
C LYS A 5 -0.07 -6.24 36.82
N LEU A 6 0.92 -6.25 35.92
CA LEU A 6 1.68 -5.06 35.53
C LEU A 6 0.73 -4.06 34.84
N VAL A 7 0.38 -2.98 35.55
CA VAL A 7 -0.40 -1.86 34.99
C VAL A 7 0.58 -0.84 34.42
N LEU A 8 0.73 -0.85 33.09
CA LEU A 8 1.53 0.17 32.40
C LEU A 8 0.81 1.53 32.43
N PRO A 9 1.54 2.64 32.72
CA PRO A 9 1.00 4.00 32.64
C PRO A 9 0.34 4.30 31.29
N LYS A 10 -0.77 5.07 31.28
CA LYS A 10 -1.44 5.46 30.02
C LYS A 10 -0.48 6.17 29.04
N ALA A 11 0.51 6.89 29.55
CA ALA A 11 1.53 7.57 28.76
C ALA A 11 2.49 6.62 28.03
N SER A 12 2.64 5.36 28.47
CA SER A 12 3.49 4.34 27.83
C SER A 12 2.72 3.38 26.93
N LYS A 13 1.38 3.39 26.95
CA LYS A 13 0.55 2.74 25.93
C LYS A 13 0.71 3.49 24.60
N GLY A 14 1.49 2.92 23.67
CA GLY A 14 1.75 3.48 22.34
C GLY A 14 3.21 3.89 22.09
N TRP A 15 4.10 3.70 23.07
CA TRP A 15 5.54 3.84 22.83
C TRP A 15 6.05 2.64 22.03
N HIS A 16 6.17 2.83 20.72
CA HIS A 16 6.80 1.87 19.83
C HIS A 16 8.29 2.21 19.76
N PHE A 17 9.14 1.38 20.37
CA PHE A 17 10.58 1.50 20.17
C PHE A 17 10.94 0.93 18.79
N ALA A 18 11.09 1.80 17.80
CA ALA A 18 11.59 1.41 16.46
C ALA A 18 13.08 1.00 16.48
N ARG A 19 13.77 1.22 17.62
CA ARG A 19 15.23 1.20 17.79
C ARG A 19 15.92 -0.15 17.56
N LEU A 20 15.18 -1.24 17.41
CA LEU A 20 15.71 -2.60 17.26
C LEU A 20 14.83 -3.43 16.31
N PHE A 21 14.39 -2.85 15.19
CA PHE A 21 13.87 -3.66 14.10
C PHE A 21 15.03 -4.02 13.18
N THR A 22 15.61 -5.20 13.36
CA THR A 22 16.22 -5.92 12.24
C THR A 22 15.08 -6.26 11.29
N VAL A 23 14.83 -5.39 10.32
CA VAL A 23 13.96 -5.70 9.20
C VAL A 23 14.80 -6.52 8.23
N GLU A 24 14.75 -7.84 8.36
CA GLU A 24 15.30 -8.70 7.33
C GLU A 24 14.31 -8.81 6.17
N MET A 25 14.80 -8.91 4.93
CA MET A 25 13.92 -9.06 3.76
C MET A 25 13.04 -10.32 3.84
N ASN A 26 13.42 -11.30 4.67
CA ASN A 26 12.63 -12.52 4.92
C ASN A 26 11.45 -12.29 5.89
N ASP A 27 11.40 -11.16 6.59
CA ASP A 27 10.38 -10.90 7.62
C ASP A 27 9.08 -10.29 7.08
N PHE A 28 9.02 -9.94 5.79
CA PHE A 28 7.85 -9.29 5.20
C PHE A 28 7.63 -9.68 3.74
N ASP A 29 6.36 -9.65 3.33
CA ASP A 29 5.94 -9.88 1.95
C ASP A 29 5.91 -8.53 1.21
N VAL A 30 6.77 -8.38 0.21
CA VAL A 30 6.94 -7.15 -0.58
C VAL A 30 5.66 -6.80 -1.33
N GLU A 31 5.01 -7.78 -1.96
CA GLU A 31 3.80 -7.53 -2.75
C GLU A 31 2.64 -7.14 -1.85
N ARG A 32 2.52 -7.78 -0.69
CA ARG A 32 1.54 -7.42 0.34
C ARG A 32 1.77 -6.02 0.92
N LEU A 33 3.02 -5.59 0.99
CA LEU A 33 3.42 -4.29 1.53
C LEU A 33 3.07 -3.14 0.58
N LEU A 34 3.28 -3.34 -0.72
CA LEU A 34 3.21 -2.29 -1.74
C LEU A 34 1.88 -1.52 -1.78
N PRO A 35 0.69 -2.15 -1.73
CA PRO A 35 -0.59 -1.42 -1.69
C PRO A 35 -0.70 -0.41 -0.53
N SER A 36 -0.06 -0.70 0.60
CA SER A 36 -0.03 0.21 1.75
C SER A 36 1.04 1.28 1.64
N LEU A 37 2.18 0.98 1.03
CA LEU A 37 3.17 1.99 0.68
C LEU A 37 2.61 2.97 -0.37
N PHE A 38 1.97 2.46 -1.42
CA PHE A 38 1.28 3.24 -2.45
C PHE A 38 0.28 4.21 -1.84
N TYR A 39 -0.51 3.75 -0.86
CA TYR A 39 -1.44 4.61 -0.12
C TYR A 39 -0.72 5.80 0.54
N LEU A 40 0.37 5.57 1.26
CA LEU A 40 1.13 6.63 1.92
C LEU A 40 1.74 7.60 0.90
N VAL A 41 2.25 7.09 -0.22
CA VAL A 41 2.83 7.89 -1.30
C VAL A 41 1.78 8.79 -1.93
N VAL A 42 0.63 8.23 -2.31
CA VAL A 42 -0.44 8.99 -2.98
C VAL A 42 -1.10 9.99 -2.05
N THR A 43 -1.35 9.61 -0.80
CA THR A 43 -2.02 10.49 0.17
C THR A 43 -1.08 11.44 0.91
N ARG A 44 0.24 11.36 0.65
CA ARG A 44 1.28 12.12 1.34
C ARG A 44 1.23 11.93 2.86
N ALA A 45 1.40 10.70 3.31
CA ALA A 45 1.41 10.31 4.71
C ALA A 45 0.09 10.55 5.45
N ARG A 46 -1.07 10.24 4.87
CA ARG A 46 -2.32 10.22 5.64
C ARG A 46 -2.61 8.81 6.17
N LYS A 47 -3.29 8.76 7.31
CA LYS A 47 -3.89 7.53 7.83
C LYS A 47 -4.99 7.06 6.90
N ARG A 48 -5.18 5.75 6.79
CA ARG A 48 -6.42 5.20 6.23
C ARG A 48 -7.60 5.56 7.14
N GLY A 49 -8.69 6.03 6.53
CA GLY A 49 -9.98 6.22 7.17
C GLY A 49 -10.70 4.89 7.41
N PRO A 50 -12.00 4.92 7.72
CA PRO A 50 -12.80 3.73 7.93
C PRO A 50 -12.78 2.80 6.70
N LYS A 51 -12.76 1.48 6.95
CA LYS A 51 -12.84 0.44 5.92
C LYS A 51 -14.09 0.63 5.06
N GLN A 52 -13.91 0.75 3.74
CA GLN A 52 -15.00 0.92 2.76
C GLN A 52 -15.37 -0.40 2.05
N ASN A 53 -14.39 -1.26 1.80
CA ASN A 53 -14.56 -2.50 1.07
C ASN A 53 -14.44 -3.70 2.00
N ASP A 54 -15.29 -4.72 1.81
CA ASP A 54 -15.23 -5.96 2.57
C ASP A 54 -14.41 -7.02 1.81
N PRO A 55 -13.31 -7.58 2.35
CA PRO A 55 -12.47 -8.53 1.62
C PRO A 55 -13.11 -9.90 1.47
N THR A 56 -14.18 -10.21 2.18
CA THR A 56 -14.92 -11.48 2.06
C THR A 56 -15.96 -11.44 0.93
N ASP A 57 -16.25 -10.25 0.39
CA ASP A 57 -17.27 -10.04 -0.65
C ASP A 57 -16.69 -10.23 -2.06
N PHE A 58 -15.96 -11.33 -2.28
CA PHE A 58 -15.25 -11.61 -3.54
C PHE A 58 -16.21 -11.67 -4.74
N GLU A 59 -17.37 -12.33 -4.57
CA GLU A 59 -18.37 -12.48 -5.63
C GLU A 59 -18.94 -11.14 -6.12
N LYS A 60 -19.08 -10.14 -5.24
CA LYS A 60 -19.47 -8.79 -5.64
C LYS A 60 -18.44 -8.17 -6.58
N TYR A 61 -17.16 -8.22 -6.24
CA TYR A 61 -16.12 -7.60 -7.07
C TYR A 61 -15.91 -8.37 -8.38
N LEU A 62 -16.00 -9.71 -8.36
CA LEU A 62 -15.99 -10.51 -9.58
C LEU A 62 -17.16 -10.13 -10.50
N SER A 63 -18.37 -9.98 -9.95
CA SER A 63 -19.54 -9.57 -10.73
C SER A 63 -19.39 -8.18 -11.33
N ALA A 64 -18.77 -7.24 -10.60
CA ALA A 64 -18.47 -5.91 -11.10
C ALA A 64 -17.49 -5.96 -12.28
N LEU A 65 -16.44 -6.80 -12.21
CA LEU A 65 -15.49 -6.98 -13.31
C LEU A 65 -16.14 -7.61 -14.54
N VAL A 66 -16.92 -8.67 -14.37
CA VAL A 66 -17.59 -9.36 -15.50
C VAL A 66 -18.60 -8.43 -16.19
N SER A 67 -19.22 -7.51 -15.43
CA SER A 67 -20.19 -6.54 -15.96
C SER A 67 -19.54 -5.24 -16.44
N HIS A 68 -18.21 -5.16 -16.44
CA HIS A 68 -17.49 -3.93 -16.79
C HIS A 68 -17.56 -3.67 -18.31
N GLU A 69 -17.77 -2.42 -18.72
CA GLU A 69 -17.96 -2.03 -20.14
C GLU A 69 -16.83 -2.47 -21.09
N ARG A 70 -15.62 -2.66 -20.55
CA ARG A 70 -14.41 -3.08 -21.30
C ARG A 70 -14.18 -4.59 -21.29
N VAL A 71 -15.00 -5.34 -20.57
CA VAL A 71 -14.90 -6.80 -20.44
C VAL A 71 -16.06 -7.42 -21.22
N ILE A 72 -15.76 -7.99 -22.38
CA ILE A 72 -16.75 -8.54 -23.31
C ILE A 72 -16.50 -10.03 -23.47
N GLY A 73 -17.58 -10.82 -23.51
CA GLY A 73 -17.52 -12.28 -23.75
C GLY A 73 -17.24 -13.13 -22.52
N PHE A 74 -17.42 -12.59 -21.32
CA PHE A 74 -17.26 -13.32 -20.05
C PHE A 74 -18.56 -13.39 -19.22
N ASP A 75 -19.69 -13.03 -19.81
CA ASP A 75 -21.01 -12.95 -19.19
C ASP A 75 -21.69 -14.32 -18.98
N ASP A 76 -21.19 -15.37 -19.63
CA ASP A 76 -21.64 -16.73 -19.41
C ASP A 76 -20.95 -17.43 -18.22
N ALA A 77 -21.44 -18.62 -17.87
CA ALA A 77 -20.89 -19.38 -16.75
C ALA A 77 -19.43 -19.83 -16.96
N ALA A 78 -18.99 -20.02 -18.21
CA ALA A 78 -17.64 -20.46 -18.52
C ALA A 78 -16.64 -19.30 -18.39
N GLY A 79 -16.99 -18.14 -18.94
CA GLY A 79 -16.28 -16.88 -18.84
C GLY A 79 -16.16 -16.40 -17.40
N ARG A 80 -17.24 -16.46 -16.62
CA ARG A 80 -17.18 -16.14 -15.19
C ARG A 80 -16.18 -17.02 -14.44
N ARG A 81 -16.17 -18.34 -14.70
CA ARG A 81 -15.20 -19.28 -14.10
C ARG A 81 -13.76 -19.01 -14.56
N LEU A 82 -13.58 -18.58 -15.80
CA LEU A 82 -12.26 -18.19 -16.31
C LEU A 82 -11.76 -16.91 -15.60
N MET A 83 -12.63 -15.93 -15.42
CA MET A 83 -12.30 -14.67 -14.76
C MET A 83 -11.99 -14.86 -13.27
N ASP A 84 -12.78 -15.69 -12.58
CA ASP A 84 -12.48 -16.10 -11.19
C ASP A 84 -11.08 -16.70 -11.06
N ARG A 85 -10.74 -17.69 -11.91
CA ARG A 85 -9.41 -18.32 -11.90
C ARG A 85 -8.30 -17.33 -12.23
N TRP A 86 -8.51 -16.44 -13.20
CA TRP A 86 -7.54 -15.41 -13.54
C TRP A 86 -7.31 -14.46 -12.36
N LEU A 87 -8.35 -13.98 -11.68
CA LEU A 87 -8.22 -13.12 -10.51
C LEU A 87 -7.33 -13.77 -9.45
N ARG A 88 -7.64 -15.02 -9.09
CA ARG A 88 -6.93 -15.80 -8.07
C ARG A 88 -5.49 -16.14 -8.44
N ALA A 89 -5.18 -16.22 -9.74
CA ALA A 89 -3.86 -16.56 -10.21
C ALA A 89 -2.97 -15.33 -10.48
N ALA A 90 -3.57 -14.18 -10.84
CA ALA A 90 -2.82 -13.09 -11.46
C ALA A 90 -3.20 -11.67 -10.99
N ALA A 91 -4.23 -11.50 -10.14
CA ALA A 91 -4.65 -10.17 -9.68
C ALA A 91 -4.73 -10.02 -8.16
N ILE A 92 -5.02 -11.11 -7.43
CA ILE A 92 -5.21 -11.08 -5.98
C ILE A 92 -4.46 -12.20 -5.28
N GLN A 93 -4.08 -11.93 -4.04
CA GLN A 93 -3.72 -12.96 -3.08
C GLN A 93 -4.92 -13.20 -2.16
N THR A 94 -5.34 -14.46 -2.01
CA THR A 94 -6.39 -14.84 -1.05
C THR A 94 -5.77 -15.33 0.26
N SER A 95 -6.56 -15.25 1.33
CA SER A 95 -6.25 -15.81 2.64
C SER A 95 -7.54 -16.31 3.31
N HIS A 96 -7.40 -16.93 4.48
CA HIS A 96 -8.54 -17.35 5.27
C HIS A 96 -8.69 -16.50 6.54
N LYS A 97 -9.94 -16.23 6.91
CA LYS A 97 -10.33 -15.48 8.09
C LYS A 97 -10.88 -16.41 9.18
N GLY A 98 -10.70 -15.98 10.44
CA GLY A 98 -11.19 -16.70 11.62
C GLY A 98 -10.30 -17.85 12.10
N ARG A 99 -10.54 -18.32 13.33
CA ARG A 99 -9.72 -19.38 13.97
C ARG A 99 -9.78 -20.70 13.21
N ARG A 100 -10.93 -21.01 12.61
CA ARG A 100 -11.14 -22.24 11.83
C ARG A 100 -10.72 -22.12 10.36
N ARG A 101 -10.35 -20.91 9.89
CA ARG A 101 -9.96 -20.63 8.51
C ARG A 101 -11.01 -21.04 7.46
N GLU A 102 -12.29 -20.99 7.82
CA GLU A 102 -13.39 -21.44 6.95
C GLU A 102 -13.84 -20.36 5.95
N GLU A 103 -13.66 -19.08 6.28
CA GLU A 103 -14.09 -17.96 5.44
C GLU A 103 -12.91 -17.48 4.59
N GLU A 104 -13.01 -17.59 3.27
CA GLU A 104 -12.02 -17.02 2.34
C GLU A 104 -12.17 -15.49 2.25
N GLN A 105 -11.06 -14.78 2.10
CA GLN A 105 -11.03 -13.34 1.89
C GLN A 105 -9.89 -12.94 0.95
N ILE A 106 -10.04 -11.79 0.30
CA ILE A 106 -8.96 -11.08 -0.40
C ILE A 106 -7.98 -10.56 0.66
N ASP A 107 -6.73 -11.04 0.63
CA ASP A 107 -5.68 -10.50 1.50
C ASP A 107 -5.17 -9.17 0.94
N TYR A 108 -4.71 -9.16 -0.30
CA TYR A 108 -4.27 -7.97 -1.02
C TYR A 108 -4.41 -8.15 -2.53
N LEU A 109 -4.37 -7.04 -3.26
CA LEU A 109 -4.28 -7.04 -4.71
C LEU A 109 -2.81 -6.94 -5.11
N LEU A 110 -2.43 -7.70 -6.14
CA LEU A 110 -1.09 -7.64 -6.70
C LEU A 110 -0.80 -6.23 -7.21
N PRO A 111 0.39 -5.67 -6.96
CA PRO A 111 0.72 -4.27 -7.22
C PRO A 111 1.06 -4.02 -8.70
N LEU A 112 0.23 -4.49 -9.62
CA LEU A 112 0.38 -4.28 -11.07
C LEU A 112 0.22 -2.81 -11.46
N THR A 113 -0.63 -2.08 -10.72
CA THR A 113 -0.82 -0.65 -10.92
C THR A 113 -0.80 0.08 -9.57
N LEU A 114 -0.45 1.37 -9.60
CA LEU A 114 -0.48 2.21 -8.41
C LEU A 114 -1.87 2.20 -7.76
N LEU A 115 -2.94 2.04 -8.53
CA LEU A 115 -4.33 2.14 -8.07
C LEU A 115 -4.74 1.05 -7.07
N CYS A 116 -3.96 -0.02 -6.91
CA CYS A 116 -4.28 -1.10 -5.96
C CYS A 116 -4.44 -0.61 -4.50
N TYR A 117 -3.85 0.55 -4.15
CA TYR A 117 -4.01 1.15 -2.81
C TYR A 117 -5.47 1.46 -2.47
N LYS A 118 -6.32 1.75 -3.48
CA LYS A 118 -7.66 2.31 -3.25
C LYS A 118 -8.56 1.34 -2.50
N THR A 119 -8.35 0.05 -2.69
CA THR A 119 -9.14 -1.04 -2.08
C THR A 119 -9.14 -1.04 -0.55
N GLY A 120 -8.09 -0.51 0.09
CA GLY A 120 -7.96 -0.59 1.54
C GLY A 120 -7.28 -1.87 2.03
N PHE A 121 -6.87 -2.76 1.11
CA PHE A 121 -6.22 -4.02 1.44
C PHE A 121 -4.68 -3.90 1.35
N PRO A 122 -3.92 -4.66 2.15
CA PRO A 122 -4.38 -5.56 3.21
C PRO A 122 -4.94 -4.82 4.44
N THR A 123 -5.96 -5.39 5.08
CA THR A 123 -6.58 -4.83 6.30
C THR A 123 -5.66 -4.92 7.52
N GLU A 124 -4.81 -5.95 7.58
CA GLU A 124 -3.89 -6.21 8.69
C GLU A 124 -2.42 -5.94 8.36
N ILE A 125 -2.12 -4.78 7.75
CA ILE A 125 -0.74 -4.40 7.38
C ILE A 125 0.24 -4.37 8.56
N ARG A 126 -0.26 -4.24 9.80
CA ARG A 126 0.58 -4.29 11.01
C ARG A 126 1.37 -5.61 11.14
N ARG A 127 0.92 -6.69 10.51
CA ARG A 127 1.68 -7.95 10.42
C ARG A 127 3.01 -7.79 9.70
N GLN A 128 3.15 -6.77 8.84
CA GLN A 128 4.38 -6.40 8.15
C GLN A 128 5.26 -5.44 8.98
N ARG A 129 5.15 -5.46 10.32
CA ARG A 129 5.99 -4.69 11.28
C ARG A 129 6.15 -3.19 10.96
N ASN A 130 5.14 -2.58 10.33
CA ASN A 130 5.17 -1.18 9.86
C ASN A 130 6.31 -0.84 8.87
N VAL A 131 6.84 -1.83 8.14
CA VAL A 131 7.92 -1.61 7.16
C VAL A 131 7.54 -0.58 6.09
N HIS A 132 6.27 -0.52 5.67
CA HIS A 132 5.77 0.45 4.69
C HIS A 132 5.89 1.89 5.18
N VAL A 133 5.69 2.12 6.48
CA VAL A 133 5.87 3.43 7.10
C VAL A 133 7.34 3.82 7.13
N PHE A 134 8.20 2.87 7.52
CA PHE A 134 9.64 3.07 7.55
C PHE A 134 10.19 3.42 6.15
N LEU A 135 9.83 2.64 5.14
CA LEU A 135 10.24 2.87 3.75
C LEU A 135 9.73 4.19 3.20
N TYR A 136 8.46 4.55 3.46
CA TYR A 136 7.92 5.83 3.05
C TYR A 136 8.76 7.00 3.60
N VAL A 137 9.09 6.97 4.89
CA VAL A 137 9.87 8.02 5.55
C VAL A 137 11.29 8.07 4.97
N LEU A 138 11.96 6.92 4.89
CA LEU A 138 13.33 6.83 4.40
C LEU A 138 13.45 7.39 2.97
N LEU A 139 12.57 6.94 2.06
CA LEU A 139 12.57 7.37 0.67
C LEU A 139 12.19 8.85 0.52
N ARG A 140 11.21 9.32 1.31
CA ARG A 140 10.82 10.74 1.31
C ARG A 140 11.98 11.63 1.76
N ASP A 141 12.63 11.26 2.84
CA ASP A 141 13.70 12.08 3.44
C ASP A 141 14.93 12.14 2.52
N GLU A 142 15.29 10.99 1.92
CA GLU A 142 16.37 10.91 0.93
C GLU A 142 16.09 11.79 -0.29
N LEU A 143 14.89 11.68 -0.87
CA LEU A 143 14.51 12.47 -2.04
C LEU A 143 14.30 13.96 -1.73
N GLY A 144 14.01 14.31 -0.48
CA GLY A 144 13.70 15.67 -0.05
C GLY A 144 14.91 16.47 0.41
N SER A 145 16.07 15.83 0.63
CA SER A 145 17.27 16.48 1.18
C SER A 145 16.96 17.33 2.43
N GLY A 146 16.03 16.87 3.27
CA GLY A 146 15.57 17.57 4.47
C GLY A 146 14.23 18.31 4.35
N ASP A 147 13.74 18.59 3.13
CA ASP A 147 12.39 19.14 2.88
C ASP A 147 11.37 18.01 2.70
N ALA A 148 10.49 17.84 3.69
CA ALA A 148 9.48 16.79 3.70
C ALA A 148 8.42 16.94 2.59
N LEU A 149 8.08 18.17 2.20
CA LEU A 149 7.10 18.41 1.14
C LEU A 149 7.70 18.12 -0.22
N GLN A 150 8.91 18.61 -0.48
CA GLN A 150 9.64 18.33 -1.71
C GLN A 150 9.90 16.83 -1.85
N GLY A 151 10.32 16.16 -0.78
CA GLY A 151 10.51 14.71 -0.72
C GLY A 151 9.25 13.94 -1.05
N ALA A 152 8.10 14.32 -0.47
CA ALA A 152 6.82 13.66 -0.74
C ALA A 152 6.39 13.83 -2.20
N ASN A 153 6.59 15.02 -2.79
CA ASN A 153 6.27 15.27 -4.19
C ASN A 153 7.17 14.46 -5.13
N ARG A 154 8.49 14.43 -4.88
CA ARG A 154 9.45 13.65 -5.68
C ARG A 154 9.17 12.15 -5.58
N LEU A 155 8.85 11.67 -4.38
CA LEU A 155 8.47 10.26 -4.16
C LEU A 155 7.20 9.89 -4.92
N PHE A 156 6.17 10.75 -4.87
CA PHE A 156 4.95 10.56 -5.66
C PHE A 156 5.25 10.51 -7.17
N GLN A 157 6.06 11.43 -7.69
CA GLN A 157 6.43 11.44 -9.10
C GLN A 157 7.21 10.18 -9.51
N LEU A 158 8.12 9.69 -8.66
CA LEU A 158 8.83 8.44 -8.88
C LEU A 158 7.87 7.24 -8.99
N PHE A 159 6.97 7.09 -8.02
CA PHE A 159 5.99 5.99 -8.04
C PHE A 159 5.00 6.12 -9.19
N ARG A 160 4.58 7.34 -9.53
CA ARG A 160 3.72 7.60 -10.69
C ARG A 160 4.42 7.23 -11.99
N LYS A 161 5.71 7.51 -12.13
CA LYS A 161 6.49 7.12 -13.31
C LYS A 161 6.58 5.60 -13.49
N VAL A 162 6.70 4.85 -12.39
CA VAL A 162 6.90 3.40 -12.42
C VAL A 162 5.58 2.62 -12.47
N PHE A 163 4.63 2.98 -11.61
CA PHE A 163 3.37 2.23 -11.39
C PHE A 163 2.12 2.98 -11.85
N GLY A 164 2.25 4.25 -12.22
CA GLY A 164 1.12 5.13 -12.55
C GLY A 164 0.89 5.32 -14.05
N ALA A 165 1.54 4.54 -14.90
CA ALA A 165 1.25 4.54 -16.33
C ALA A 165 -0.24 4.27 -16.57
N HIS A 166 -0.84 5.00 -17.51
CA HIS A 166 -2.26 4.88 -17.88
C HIS A 166 -3.27 5.29 -16.77
N LEU A 167 -2.81 5.94 -15.70
CA LEU A 167 -3.68 6.42 -14.63
C LEU A 167 -3.89 7.94 -14.67
N ARG A 168 -5.14 8.34 -14.46
CA ARG A 168 -5.47 9.73 -14.14
C ARG A 168 -4.77 10.14 -12.84
N GLU A 169 -4.52 11.44 -12.68
CA GLU A 169 -3.92 11.91 -11.44
C GLU A 169 -4.93 11.80 -10.28
N PRO A 170 -4.58 11.22 -9.13
CA PRO A 170 -5.46 11.21 -7.97
C PRO A 170 -5.55 12.61 -7.37
N PHE A 171 -6.76 13.09 -7.15
CA PHE A 171 -7.00 14.43 -6.61
C PHE A 171 -7.54 14.38 -5.17
N PRO A 172 -7.03 15.23 -4.25
CA PRO A 172 -7.70 15.47 -2.98
C PRO A 172 -9.14 15.98 -3.20
N PRO A 173 -10.09 15.72 -2.27
CA PRO A 173 -9.88 15.10 -0.96
C PRO A 173 -10.07 13.58 -0.97
N THR A 174 -10.51 12.96 -2.06
CA THR A 174 -10.77 11.51 -2.10
C THR A 174 -9.51 10.71 -2.39
N TYR A 175 -8.55 11.31 -3.11
CA TYR A 175 -7.41 10.62 -3.70
C TYR A 175 -7.84 9.40 -4.50
N ASP A 176 -9.00 9.48 -5.14
CA ASP A 176 -9.46 8.47 -6.08
C ASP A 176 -8.90 8.74 -7.47
N SER A 177 -8.78 7.70 -8.28
CA SER A 177 -8.30 7.76 -9.66
C SER A 177 -8.90 6.59 -10.45
N GLY A 178 -8.66 6.60 -11.76
CA GLY A 178 -9.04 5.50 -12.63
C GLY A 178 -8.17 5.50 -13.88
N TYR A 179 -8.40 4.49 -14.71
CA TYR A 179 -7.80 4.37 -16.03
C TYR A 179 -8.09 5.63 -16.88
N ASP A 180 -7.11 6.05 -17.69
CA ASP A 180 -7.19 7.23 -18.55
C ASP A 180 -7.71 6.94 -19.97
N GLY A 181 -7.93 5.67 -20.33
CA GLY A 181 -8.42 5.26 -21.64
C GLY A 181 -7.34 5.09 -22.71
N SER A 182 -6.05 5.20 -22.36
CA SER A 182 -4.94 5.11 -23.32
C SER A 182 -4.75 3.71 -23.93
N SER A 183 -4.64 3.64 -25.26
CA SER A 183 -4.32 2.41 -25.98
C SER A 183 -2.83 2.09 -25.85
N GLY A 184 -2.49 0.90 -25.34
CA GLY A 184 -1.10 0.49 -25.10
C GLY A 184 -0.84 -0.13 -23.72
N ILE A 185 -1.88 -0.23 -22.89
CA ILE A 185 -1.84 -0.98 -21.63
C ILE A 185 -1.86 -2.49 -21.90
N ASP A 186 -1.08 -3.26 -21.13
CA ASP A 186 -1.12 -4.72 -21.20
C ASP A 186 -2.45 -5.26 -20.64
N ILE A 187 -2.83 -6.47 -21.09
CA ILE A 187 -4.13 -7.05 -20.74
C ILE A 187 -4.29 -7.31 -19.24
N HIS A 188 -3.21 -7.67 -18.52
CA HIS A 188 -3.29 -7.93 -17.09
C HIS A 188 -3.56 -6.64 -16.33
N SER A 189 -2.80 -5.58 -16.63
CA SER A 189 -3.01 -4.26 -16.04
C SER A 189 -4.40 -3.71 -16.37
N LEU A 190 -4.88 -3.87 -17.61
CA LEU A 190 -6.22 -3.42 -18.00
C LEU A 190 -7.31 -4.14 -17.21
N LEU A 191 -7.25 -5.48 -17.13
CA LEU A 191 -8.23 -6.27 -16.38
C LEU A 191 -8.15 -5.96 -14.89
N SER A 192 -6.95 -5.74 -14.33
CA SER A 192 -6.80 -5.31 -12.94
C SER A 192 -7.41 -3.94 -12.70
N LEU A 193 -7.30 -2.99 -13.63
CA LEU A 193 -7.96 -1.69 -13.52
C LEU A 193 -9.49 -1.83 -13.58
N CYS A 194 -10.01 -2.65 -14.49
CA CYS A 194 -11.45 -2.95 -14.55
C CYS A 194 -11.95 -3.60 -13.25
N TYR A 195 -11.17 -4.50 -12.65
CA TYR A 195 -11.49 -5.11 -11.36
C TYR A 195 -11.50 -4.08 -10.24
N LEU A 196 -10.52 -3.18 -10.26
CA LEU A 196 -10.39 -2.09 -9.30
C LEU A 196 -11.56 -1.12 -9.34
N ASP A 197 -12.22 -0.92 -10.49
CA ASP A 197 -13.41 -0.06 -10.59
C ASP A 197 -14.63 -0.59 -9.83
N GLY A 198 -14.63 -1.87 -9.45
CA GLY A 198 -15.62 -2.44 -8.52
C GLY A 198 -15.43 -2.04 -7.04
N PHE A 199 -14.32 -1.37 -6.68
CA PHE A 199 -13.99 -1.00 -5.30
C PHE A 199 -14.22 0.48 -5.03
N GLN A 200 -14.64 0.78 -3.80
CA GLN A 200 -14.70 2.16 -3.30
C GLN A 200 -13.31 2.63 -2.85
N ALA A 201 -12.97 3.87 -3.14
CA ALA A 201 -11.68 4.42 -2.72
C ALA A 201 -11.58 4.57 -1.19
N SER A 202 -10.43 4.17 -0.64
CA SER A 202 -10.10 4.35 0.77
C SER A 202 -10.08 5.83 1.15
N THR A 203 -10.93 6.21 2.08
CA THR A 203 -11.00 7.60 2.55
C THR A 203 -9.71 7.99 3.28
N PRO A 204 -9.13 9.17 3.02
CA PRO A 204 -8.00 9.67 3.79
C PRO A 204 -8.44 10.18 5.15
N GLY A 205 -7.70 9.78 6.18
CA GLY A 205 -7.83 10.27 7.53
C GLY A 205 -6.91 11.45 7.83
N LYS A 206 -6.59 11.58 9.13
CA LYS A 206 -5.65 12.57 9.64
C LYS A 206 -4.22 12.30 9.10
N PRO A 207 -3.35 13.31 9.02
CA PRO A 207 -1.92 13.08 8.81
C PRO A 207 -1.38 12.01 9.77
N GLU A 208 -0.57 11.10 9.25
CA GLU A 208 0.12 10.08 10.00
C GLU A 208 1.17 10.77 10.89
N ASN A 209 1.09 10.51 12.20
CA ASN A 209 2.12 10.97 13.11
C ASN A 209 3.09 9.82 13.31
N PHE A 210 4.22 9.90 12.62
CA PHE A 210 5.24 8.87 12.65
C PHE A 210 6.03 8.79 13.96
N GLY A 211 5.70 9.63 14.96
CA GLY A 211 6.32 9.61 16.29
C GLY A 211 7.78 10.08 16.31
N PRO A 212 8.42 10.10 17.50
CA PRO A 212 9.80 10.57 17.69
C PRO A 212 10.86 9.64 17.06
N ALA A 213 10.48 8.46 16.57
CA ALA A 213 11.39 7.50 15.94
C ALA A 213 12.14 8.08 14.71
N ILE A 214 11.56 9.07 14.02
CA ILE A 214 12.18 9.72 12.86
C ILE A 214 13.24 10.76 13.25
N ASN A 215 13.07 11.47 14.38
CA ASN A 215 14.06 12.44 14.84
C ASN A 215 15.42 11.78 15.17
N LEU A 216 15.41 10.47 15.42
CA LEU A 216 16.60 9.70 15.74
C LEU A 216 17.33 9.17 14.49
N LEU A 217 16.65 8.94 13.36
CA LEU A 217 17.31 8.63 12.08
C LEU A 217 18.19 9.79 11.63
N ARG A 218 17.70 11.03 11.81
CA ARG A 218 18.52 12.24 11.63
C ARG A 218 19.74 12.22 12.57
N GLN A 219 19.56 11.90 13.85
CA GLN A 219 20.67 11.82 14.81
C GLN A 219 21.69 10.73 14.46
N MET A 220 21.27 9.56 13.94
CA MET A 220 22.18 8.47 13.59
C MET A 220 22.97 8.75 12.29
N GLN A 221 22.37 9.43 11.31
CA GLN A 221 23.11 9.93 10.14
C GLN A 221 24.17 10.97 10.56
N THR A 222 23.90 11.80 11.57
CA THR A 222 24.87 12.74 12.13
C THR A 222 25.98 12.04 12.92
N ILE A 223 25.69 10.91 13.57
CA ILE A 223 26.66 10.17 14.42
C ILE A 223 27.63 9.30 13.59
N HIS A 224 27.23 8.83 12.39
CA HIS A 224 28.05 7.94 11.56
C HIS A 224 28.81 8.62 10.40
N GLY A 225 28.81 9.95 10.30
CA GLY A 225 29.75 10.69 9.45
C GLY A 225 29.86 10.19 8.00
N PHE A 226 28.74 10.00 7.30
CA PHE A 226 28.73 9.80 5.85
C PHE A 226 28.80 11.17 5.13
N ASP A 227 29.85 11.94 5.44
CA ASP A 227 30.24 13.16 4.74
C ASP A 227 31.47 12.87 3.87
N ASP A 228 31.40 11.90 2.94
CA ASP A 228 32.40 11.81 1.86
C ASP A 228 31.98 10.86 0.72
N VAL A 229 30.96 11.26 -0.04
CA VAL A 229 30.79 10.77 -1.43
C VAL A 229 30.38 11.96 -2.31
N GLY A 230 31.26 12.96 -2.41
CA GLY A 230 30.97 14.20 -3.15
C GLY A 230 32.17 14.96 -3.70
N LYS A 231 33.38 14.39 -3.66
CA LYS A 231 34.58 15.02 -4.25
C LYS A 231 35.43 14.03 -5.04
N LEU A 232 34.86 13.48 -6.11
CA LEU A 232 35.67 13.12 -7.27
C LEU A 232 35.80 14.36 -8.16
N LYS A 233 36.88 15.11 -7.91
CA LYS A 233 37.36 16.15 -8.82
C LYS A 233 37.57 15.53 -10.20
N ARG A 234 36.95 16.11 -11.22
CA ARG A 234 37.46 16.03 -12.59
C ARG A 234 38.79 16.78 -12.62
N SER A 235 39.87 16.04 -12.85
CA SER A 235 41.14 16.53 -13.42
C SER A 235 41.46 15.62 -14.58
#